data_AF-A0A660SAV6-F1
#
_entry.id   AF-A0A660SAV6-F1
#
_cell.length_a   1.000
_cell.length_b   1.000
_cell.length_c   1.000
_cell.angle_alpha   90.00
_cell.angle_beta   90.00
_cell.angle_gamma   90.00
#
_symmetry.space_group_name_H-M   'P 1'
#
loop_
_entity.id
_entity.type
_entity.pdbx_description
1 polymer ?
#
loop_
_entity_poly.entity_id
_entity_poly.type
_entity_poly.pdbx_seq_one_letter_code
_entity_poly.pdbx_strand_id
1 'polypeptide(L)'
;MAKNKLFTCLKKRNYLNTHVFERKECIKYGELYQKQGFLSDAIDFFVKAEAKEKLEELLPQVITEGDVFLFTKIYQALKKKPSTSDWERIGEVAFKLGKWQFALKAFRSAENEEKIREMEQLLKKEGMFFSAASNLPFLKQKNSKLGKRK
;
A
#
# COMPACT_ATOMS: atom_id res chain seq x y z
N MET A 1 17.03 22.87 19.77
CA MET A 1 16.44 22.29 18.54
C MET A 1 16.39 20.78 18.70
N ALA A 2 15.26 20.25 19.18
CA ALA A 2 15.14 18.81 19.47
C ALA A 2 14.83 18.06 18.17
N LYS A 3 15.75 17.17 17.83
CA LYS A 3 15.82 16.32 16.64
C LYS A 3 14.45 15.74 16.24
N ASN A 4 13.95 16.14 15.06
CA ASN A 4 12.88 15.46 14.32
C ASN A 4 13.36 14.08 13.82
N LYS A 5 13.82 13.22 14.75
CA LYS A 5 14.38 11.92 14.44
C LYS A 5 13.25 10.90 14.45
N LEU A 6 13.06 10.22 13.32
CA LEU A 6 12.17 9.08 13.23
C LEU A 6 12.56 8.02 14.28
N PHE A 7 11.58 7.27 14.76
CA PHE A 7 11.86 6.15 15.64
C PHE A 7 12.71 5.10 14.91
N THR A 8 13.59 4.43 15.68
CA THR A 8 14.16 3.17 15.21
C THR A 8 13.05 2.14 15.03
N CYS A 9 13.27 1.13 14.18
CA CYS A 9 12.28 0.11 13.86
C CYS A 9 11.64 -0.54 15.11
N LEU A 10 12.45 -0.95 16.10
CA LEU A 10 11.99 -1.54 17.35
C LEU A 10 11.20 -0.54 18.20
N LYS A 11 11.66 0.72 18.28
CA LYS A 11 10.98 1.76 19.05
C LYS A 11 9.63 2.11 18.45
N LYS A 12 9.53 2.21 17.11
CA LYS A 12 8.26 2.42 16.39
C LYS A 12 7.27 1.31 16.69
N ARG A 13 7.69 0.04 16.53
CA ARG A 13 6.84 -1.14 16.81
C ARG A 13 6.31 -1.12 18.23
N ASN A 14 7.18 -0.91 19.21
CA ASN A 14 6.77 -0.90 20.62
C ASN A 14 5.77 0.23 20.90
N TYR A 15 6.02 1.43 20.36
CA TYR A 15 5.12 2.56 20.52
C TYR A 15 3.74 2.31 19.88
N LEU A 16 3.71 1.81 18.64
CA LEU A 16 2.45 1.49 17.96
C LEU A 16 1.64 0.39 18.67
N ASN A 17 2.31 -0.55 19.34
CA ASN A 17 1.66 -1.64 20.08
C ASN A 17 1.31 -1.28 21.53
N THR A 18 1.71 -0.10 22.04
CA THR A 18 1.38 0.30 23.42
C THR A 18 -0.08 0.73 23.52
N HIS A 19 -0.80 0.24 24.54
CA HIS A 19 -2.23 0.56 24.74
C HIS A 19 -2.46 2.00 25.22
N VAL A 20 -1.56 2.53 26.05
CA VAL A 20 -1.60 3.93 26.52
C VAL A 20 -0.75 4.78 25.59
N PHE A 21 -1.36 5.77 24.94
CA PHE A 21 -0.66 6.69 24.05
C PHE A 21 -1.34 8.06 24.03
N GLU A 22 -0.59 9.09 23.67
CA GLU A 22 -1.14 10.43 23.48
C GLU A 22 -1.54 10.64 22.02
N ARG A 23 -2.82 10.94 21.77
CA ARG A 23 -3.37 11.15 20.41
C ARG A 23 -2.62 12.25 19.67
N LYS A 24 -2.34 13.38 20.35
CA LYS A 24 -1.62 14.53 19.77
C LYS A 24 -0.19 14.15 19.35
N GLU A 25 0.47 13.31 20.13
CA GLU A 25 1.83 12.85 19.81
C GLU A 25 1.82 11.90 18.61
N CYS A 26 0.85 10.97 18.53
CA CYS A 26 0.68 10.11 17.37
C CYS A 26 0.46 10.91 16.07
N ILE A 27 -0.38 11.96 16.11
CA ILE A 27 -0.59 12.84 14.94
C ILE A 27 0.73 13.52 14.52
N LYS A 28 1.49 14.08 15.48
CA LYS A 28 2.79 14.71 15.19
C LYS A 28 3.77 13.74 14.54
N TYR A 29 3.84 12.49 15.00
CA TYR A 29 4.68 11.48 14.34
C TYR A 29 4.15 11.11 12.96
N GLY A 30 2.84 10.95 12.79
CA GLY A 30 2.25 10.70 11.48
C GLY A 30 2.64 11.77 10.45
N GLU A 31 2.53 13.05 10.84
CA GLU A 31 2.96 14.18 10.00
C GLU A 31 4.47 14.16 9.72
N LEU A 32 5.29 13.76 10.70
CA LEU A 32 6.74 13.64 10.52
C LEU A 32 7.10 12.54 9.51
N TYR A 33 6.47 11.36 9.60
CA TYR A 33 6.66 10.27 8.65
C TYR A 33 6.15 10.64 7.25
N GLN A 34 5.00 11.32 7.17
CA GLN A 34 4.46 11.82 5.91
C GLN A 34 5.43 12.78 5.22
N LYS A 35 5.98 13.77 5.95
CA LYS A 35 6.96 14.73 5.43
C LYS A 35 8.25 14.09 4.90
N GLN A 36 8.56 12.89 5.35
CA GLN A 36 9.73 12.12 4.88
C GLN A 36 9.38 11.06 3.82
N GLY A 37 8.12 11.03 3.34
CA GLY A 37 7.68 10.09 2.30
C GLY A 37 7.36 8.68 2.80
N PHE A 38 7.38 8.44 4.11
CA PHE A 38 7.07 7.13 4.70
C PHE A 38 5.56 7.00 4.93
N LEU A 39 4.78 6.92 3.85
CA LEU A 39 3.31 6.94 3.92
C LEU A 39 2.71 5.78 4.71
N SER A 40 3.25 4.57 4.57
CA SER A 40 2.76 3.41 5.35
C SER A 40 2.81 3.68 6.85
N ASP A 41 3.93 4.25 7.31
CA ASP A 41 4.15 4.56 8.72
C ASP A 41 3.27 5.73 9.17
N ALA A 42 3.13 6.76 8.33
CA ALA A 42 2.23 7.88 8.60
C ALA A 42 0.79 7.38 8.84
N ILE A 43 0.30 6.48 7.97
CA ILE A 43 -1.01 5.86 8.11
C ILE A 43 -1.11 5.09 9.42
N ASP A 44 -0.12 4.28 9.80
CA ASP A 44 -0.16 3.54 11.07
C ASP A 44 -0.34 4.47 12.29
N PHE A 45 0.37 5.60 12.31
CA PHE A 45 0.22 6.59 13.36
C PHE A 45 -1.16 7.27 13.34
N PHE A 46 -1.67 7.64 12.16
CA PHE A 46 -2.99 8.27 12.05
C PHE A 46 -4.14 7.32 12.37
N VAL A 47 -4.02 6.03 12.01
CA VAL A 47 -4.97 4.98 12.38
C VAL A 47 -4.99 4.80 13.89
N LYS A 48 -3.82 4.69 14.53
CA LYS A 48 -3.72 4.59 16.00
C LYS A 48 -4.32 5.82 16.69
N ALA A 49 -4.12 7.01 16.14
CA ALA A 49 -4.68 8.26 16.64
C ALA A 49 -6.19 8.44 16.36
N GLU A 50 -6.80 7.56 15.55
CA GLU A 50 -8.14 7.74 14.99
C GLU A 50 -8.33 9.10 14.29
N ALA A 51 -7.26 9.61 13.68
CA ALA A 51 -7.23 10.91 13.04
C ALA A 51 -7.82 10.83 11.62
N LYS A 52 -9.15 10.74 11.54
CA LYS A 52 -9.87 10.57 10.26
C LYS A 52 -9.58 11.68 9.25
N GLU A 53 -9.55 12.93 9.71
CA GLU A 53 -9.22 14.09 8.87
C GLU A 53 -7.83 13.95 8.25
N LYS A 54 -6.83 13.52 9.02
CA LYS A 54 -5.47 13.28 8.53
C LYS A 54 -5.38 12.13 7.53
N LEU A 55 -6.19 11.09 7.71
CA LEU A 55 -6.28 9.99 6.75
C LEU A 55 -6.92 10.45 5.42
N GLU A 56 -7.95 11.30 5.49
CA GLU A 56 -8.59 11.88 4.30
C GLU A 56 -7.65 12.85 3.56
N GLU A 57 -6.89 13.69 4.28
CA GLU A 57 -5.85 14.56 3.71
C GLU A 57 -4.74 13.77 2.97
N LEU A 58 -4.49 12.52 3.37
CA LEU A 58 -3.44 11.68 2.79
C LEU A 58 -3.88 10.91 1.54
N LEU A 59 -5.19 10.80 1.29
CA LEU A 59 -5.75 10.06 0.15
C LEU A 59 -5.24 10.57 -1.21
N PRO A 60 -5.22 11.89 -1.51
CA PRO A 60 -4.70 12.37 -2.79
C PRO A 60 -3.26 11.95 -3.04
N GLN A 61 -2.41 12.00 -2.00
CA GLN A 61 -1.01 11.62 -2.09
C GLN A 61 -0.85 10.13 -2.40
N VAL A 62 -1.59 9.26 -1.69
CA VAL A 62 -1.57 7.81 -1.94
C VAL A 62 -2.08 7.44 -3.33
N ILE A 63 -3.12 8.15 -3.80
CA ILE A 63 -3.62 7.98 -5.17
C ILE A 63 -2.54 8.36 -6.18
N THR A 64 -1.85 9.49 -5.99
CA THR A 64 -0.77 9.92 -6.90
C THR A 64 0.44 8.98 -6.91
N GLU A 65 0.73 8.30 -5.79
CA GLU A 65 1.75 7.27 -5.74
C GLU A 65 1.30 5.95 -6.38
N GLY A 66 0.00 5.76 -6.62
CA GLY A 66 -0.56 4.52 -7.16
C GLY A 66 -0.41 3.33 -6.21
N ASP A 67 -0.37 3.57 -4.89
CA ASP A 67 -0.29 2.51 -3.89
C ASP A 67 -1.68 2.06 -3.44
N VAL A 68 -2.17 1.03 -4.13
CA VAL A 68 -3.50 0.45 -3.91
C VAL A 68 -3.63 -0.22 -2.55
N PHE A 69 -2.52 -0.68 -1.95
CA PHE A 69 -2.55 -1.26 -0.62
C PHE A 69 -2.78 -0.18 0.45
N LEU A 70 -2.02 0.92 0.40
CA LEU A 70 -2.19 2.04 1.32
C LEU A 70 -3.56 2.71 1.17
N PHE A 71 -4.05 2.82 -0.08
CA PHE A 71 -5.39 3.32 -0.35
C PHE A 71 -6.46 2.48 0.34
N THR A 72 -6.40 1.16 0.18
CA THR A 72 -7.34 0.23 0.82
C THR A 72 -7.28 0.36 2.34
N LYS A 73 -6.07 0.45 2.91
CA LYS A 73 -5.84 0.59 4.35
C LYS A 73 -6.48 1.85 4.93
N ILE A 74 -6.40 2.98 4.21
CA ILE A 74 -7.05 4.23 4.63
C ILE A 74 -8.57 4.06 4.66
N TYR A 75 -9.19 3.55 3.59
CA TYR A 75 -10.64 3.37 3.56
C TYR A 75 -11.15 2.40 4.64
N GLN A 76 -10.40 1.33 4.92
CA GLN A 76 -10.69 0.41 6.03
C GLN A 76 -10.66 1.14 7.38
N ALA A 77 -9.66 1.98 7.63
CA ALA A 77 -9.56 2.76 8.85
C ALA A 77 -10.68 3.81 8.98
N LEU A 78 -11.09 4.42 7.87
CA LEU A 78 -12.22 5.35 7.81
C LEU A 78 -13.58 4.63 7.93
N LYS A 79 -13.62 3.29 7.85
CA LYS A 79 -14.83 2.47 7.75
C LYS A 79 -15.74 2.91 6.59
N LYS A 80 -15.14 3.35 5.49
CA LYS A 80 -15.80 3.76 4.25
C LYS A 80 -15.46 2.77 3.14
N LYS A 81 -16.31 2.69 2.12
CA LYS A 81 -16.00 1.95 0.88
C LYS A 81 -15.57 2.95 -0.20
N PRO A 82 -14.49 2.69 -0.94
CA PRO A 82 -14.17 3.48 -2.12
C PRO A 82 -15.25 3.30 -3.19
N SER A 83 -15.50 4.36 -3.94
CA SER A 83 -16.37 4.28 -5.11
C SER A 83 -15.67 3.56 -6.26
N THR A 84 -16.43 3.09 -7.24
CA THR A 84 -15.88 2.53 -8.49
C THR A 84 -14.92 3.51 -9.16
N SER A 85 -15.28 4.80 -9.21
CA SER A 85 -14.43 5.85 -9.79
C SER A 85 -13.11 6.03 -9.05
N ASP A 86 -13.10 5.91 -7.71
CA ASP A 86 -11.85 5.98 -6.94
C ASP A 86 -10.92 4.81 -7.25
N TRP A 87 -11.49 3.61 -7.41
CA TRP A 87 -10.74 2.41 -7.80
C TRP A 87 -10.16 2.54 -9.21
N GLU A 88 -10.95 3.03 -10.17
CA GLU A 88 -10.45 3.25 -11.54
C GLU A 88 -9.32 4.27 -11.56
N ARG A 89 -9.49 5.39 -10.84
CA ARG A 89 -8.48 6.45 -10.76
C ARG A 89 -7.15 5.94 -10.24
N ILE A 90 -7.14 5.22 -9.11
CA ILE A 90 -5.89 4.69 -8.56
C ILE A 90 -5.32 3.57 -9.44
N GLY A 91 -6.18 2.79 -10.10
CA GLY A 91 -5.78 1.78 -11.07
C GLY A 91 -5.03 2.37 -12.27
N GLU A 92 -5.55 3.45 -12.84
CA GLU A 92 -4.90 4.18 -13.93
C GLU A 92 -3.55 4.77 -13.52
N VAL A 93 -3.46 5.37 -12.33
CA VAL A 93 -2.19 5.92 -11.84
C VAL A 93 -1.18 4.80 -11.62
N ALA A 94 -1.58 3.71 -10.97
CA ALA A 94 -0.73 2.54 -10.79
C ALA A 94 -0.26 1.96 -12.13
N PHE A 95 -1.13 1.93 -13.14
CA PHE A 95 -0.78 1.47 -14.49
C PHE A 95 0.26 2.36 -15.14
N LYS A 96 0.05 3.68 -15.13
CA LYS A 96 0.99 4.69 -15.69
C LYS A 96 2.37 4.62 -15.01
N LEU A 97 2.41 4.27 -13.72
CA LEU A 97 3.65 4.10 -12.95
C LEU A 97 4.31 2.72 -13.13
N GLY A 98 3.76 1.83 -13.97
CA GLY A 98 4.28 0.48 -14.15
C GLY A 98 3.98 -0.49 -13.00
N LYS A 99 3.15 -0.08 -12.03
CA LYS A 99 2.73 -0.90 -10.89
C LYS A 99 1.54 -1.79 -11.27
N TRP A 100 1.73 -2.62 -12.29
CA TRP A 100 0.65 -3.37 -12.95
C TRP A 100 -0.16 -4.27 -12.01
N GLN A 101 0.46 -4.84 -10.97
CA GLN A 101 -0.26 -5.65 -9.97
C GLN A 101 -1.25 -4.82 -9.14
N PHE A 102 -0.85 -3.60 -8.78
CA PHE A 102 -1.73 -2.67 -8.10
C PHE A 102 -2.85 -2.21 -9.04
N ALA A 103 -2.51 -1.90 -10.29
CA ALA A 103 -3.51 -1.56 -11.32
C ALA A 103 -4.56 -2.67 -11.48
N LEU A 104 -4.13 -3.92 -11.66
CA LEU A 104 -5.02 -5.07 -11.78
C LEU A 104 -5.92 -5.24 -10.55
N LYS A 105 -5.37 -5.11 -9.33
CA LYS A 105 -6.15 -5.18 -8.10
C LYS A 105 -7.22 -4.08 -8.02
N ALA A 106 -6.86 -2.87 -8.43
CA ALA A 106 -7.78 -1.74 -8.45
C ALA A 106 -8.90 -1.96 -9.47
N PHE A 107 -8.59 -2.36 -10.71
CA PHE A 107 -9.59 -2.63 -11.74
C PHE A 107 -10.50 -3.81 -11.39
N ARG A 108 -9.99 -4.85 -10.73
CA ARG A 108 -10.83 -5.93 -10.16
C ARG A 108 -11.79 -5.42 -9.10
N SER A 109 -11.34 -4.49 -8.26
CA SER A 109 -12.18 -3.87 -7.23
C SER A 109 -13.21 -2.88 -7.82
N ALA A 110 -12.94 -2.35 -9.02
CA ALA A 110 -13.86 -1.55 -9.80
C ALA A 110 -14.81 -2.38 -10.70
N GLU A 111 -14.63 -3.70 -10.77
CA GLU A 111 -15.36 -4.59 -11.70
C GLU A 111 -15.21 -4.18 -13.19
N ASN A 112 -14.10 -3.53 -13.54
CA ASN A 112 -13.84 -3.07 -14.91
C ASN A 112 -13.21 -4.20 -15.75
N GLU A 113 -14.06 -5.04 -16.34
CA GLU A 113 -13.63 -6.23 -17.10
C GLU A 113 -12.68 -5.93 -18.26
N GLU A 114 -12.91 -4.83 -18.98
CA GLU A 114 -12.10 -4.45 -20.13
C GLU A 114 -10.65 -4.20 -19.70
N LYS A 115 -10.47 -3.40 -18.65
CA LYS A 115 -9.15 -3.09 -18.08
C LYS A 115 -8.50 -4.31 -17.45
N ILE A 116 -9.27 -5.19 -16.83
CA ILE A 116 -8.74 -6.45 -16.27
C ILE A 116 -8.14 -7.31 -17.38
N ARG A 117 -8.86 -7.51 -18.49
CA ARG A 117 -8.38 -8.31 -19.63
C ARG A 117 -7.13 -7.70 -20.27
N GLU A 118 -7.12 -6.38 -20.45
CA GLU A 118 -5.95 -5.64 -20.95
C GLU A 118 -4.73 -5.88 -20.06
N MET A 119 -4.89 -5.76 -18.73
CA MET A 119 -3.80 -5.95 -17.78
C MET A 119 -3.30 -7.39 -17.73
N GLU A 120 -4.19 -8.37 -17.79
CA GLU A 120 -3.81 -9.79 -17.79
C GLU A 120 -3.03 -10.18 -19.05
N GLN A 121 -3.41 -9.65 -20.22
CA GLN A 121 -2.65 -9.84 -21.45
C GLN A 121 -1.27 -9.21 -21.37
N LEU A 122 -1.17 -8.00 -20.83
CA LEU A 122 0.09 -7.28 -20.65
C LEU A 122 1.04 -8.03 -19.70
N LEU A 123 0.53 -8.46 -18.54
CA LEU A 123 1.30 -9.26 -17.58
C LEU A 123 1.79 -10.58 -18.17
N LYS A 124 0.94 -11.26 -18.96
CA LYS A 124 1.31 -12.51 -19.65
C LYS A 124 2.42 -12.28 -20.68
N LYS A 125 2.38 -11.18 -21.43
CA LYS A 125 3.40 -10.81 -22.42
C LYS A 125 4.76 -10.53 -21.75
N GLU A 126 4.74 -9.91 -20.58
CA GLU A 126 5.93 -9.61 -19.77
C GLU A 126 6.46 -10.84 -18.98
N GLY A 127 5.85 -12.01 -19.16
CA GLY A 127 6.27 -13.25 -18.51
C GLY A 127 5.95 -13.31 -17.01
N MET A 128 5.11 -12.40 -16.50
CA MET A 128 4.61 -12.42 -15.13
C MET A 128 3.32 -13.25 -15.06
N PHE A 129 3.43 -14.51 -14.63
CA PHE A 129 2.29 -15.42 -14.42
C PHE A 129 1.94 -15.52 -12.94
N PHE A 130 0.69 -15.27 -12.54
CA PHE A 130 0.25 -15.51 -11.15
C PHE A 130 -1.09 -16.21 -11.02
N SER A 131 -1.13 -17.08 -10.01
CA SER A 131 -2.29 -17.86 -9.55
C SER A 131 -3.37 -16.94 -8.98
N ALA A 132 -4.63 -17.23 -9.31
CA ALA A 132 -5.80 -16.54 -8.75
C ALA A 132 -5.92 -16.66 -7.21
N ALA A 133 -5.18 -17.58 -6.58
CA ALA A 133 -5.32 -17.90 -5.15
C ALA A 133 -4.34 -17.17 -4.20
N SER A 134 -3.30 -16.51 -4.72
CA SER A 134 -2.27 -15.89 -3.85
C SER A 134 -1.81 -14.55 -4.39
N ASN A 135 -1.94 -13.50 -3.57
CA ASN A 135 -1.40 -12.14 -3.79
C ASN A 135 0.14 -12.07 -3.79
N LEU A 136 0.85 -13.15 -4.13
CA LEU A 136 2.31 -13.25 -4.09
C LEU A 136 2.86 -13.59 -5.47
N PRO A 137 3.88 -12.86 -5.95
CA PRO A 137 4.53 -13.21 -7.18
C PRO A 137 5.36 -14.48 -7.03
N PHE A 138 5.00 -15.56 -7.73
CA PHE A 138 5.90 -16.68 -7.99
C PHE A 138 6.87 -16.36 -9.15
N LEU A 139 8.10 -15.95 -8.82
CA LEU A 139 9.18 -15.99 -9.80
C LEU A 139 9.42 -17.45 -10.20
N LYS A 140 9.55 -17.71 -11.50
CA LYS A 140 9.98 -19.02 -12.01
C LYS A 140 11.29 -19.39 -11.31
N GLN A 141 11.22 -20.31 -10.34
CA GLN A 141 12.42 -20.90 -9.76
C GLN A 141 13.17 -21.59 -10.90
N LYS A 142 14.32 -21.03 -11.30
CA LYS A 142 15.29 -21.78 -12.08
C LYS A 142 15.73 -22.92 -11.17
N ASN A 143 15.36 -24.16 -11.49
CA ASN A 143 15.91 -25.35 -10.85
C ASN A 143 17.43 -25.36 -11.07
N SER A 144 18.20 -24.73 -10.18
CA SER A 144 19.63 -24.98 -10.08
C SER A 144 19.79 -26.38 -9.52
N LYS A 145 20.17 -27.32 -10.37
CA LYS A 145 20.76 -28.60 -9.97
C LYS A 145 22.02 -28.28 -9.15
N LEU A 146 21.89 -28.07 -7.84
CA LEU A 146 23.03 -28.03 -6.93
C LEU A 146 23.29 -29.46 -6.47
N GLY A 147 24.47 -29.94 -6.89
CA GLY A 147 24.88 -31.32 -6.85
C GLY A 147 24.89 -31.94 -5.45
N LYS A 148 24.67 -33.26 -5.46
CA LYS A 148 24.95 -34.16 -4.35
C LYS A 148 26.35 -33.87 -3.79
N ARG A 149 26.44 -33.46 -2.53
CA ARG A 149 27.67 -33.65 -1.76
C ARG A 149 27.65 -35.07 -1.22
N LYS A 150 28.71 -35.81 -1.55
CA LYS A 150 29.05 -37.13 -1.00
C LYS A 150 29.32 -37.03 0.49
#